data_AF-A0A4Y6KTQ7-F1
#
_entry.id   AF-A0A4Y6KTQ7-F1
#
_cell.length_a   1.000
_cell.length_b   1.000
_cell.length_c   1.000
_cell.angle_alpha   90.00
_cell.angle_beta   90.00
_cell.angle_gamma   90.00
#
_symmetry.space_group_name_H-M   'P 1'
#
loop_
_entity.id
_entity.type
_entity.pdbx_description
1 polymer ?
#
loop_
_entity_poly.entity_id
_entity_poly.type
_entity_poly.pdbx_seq_one_letter_code
_entity_poly.pdbx_strand_id
1 'polypeptide(L)'
;MHAELGVLAGCFLERAVPSGVAVHLCVDVQGWEPAKDFQDTLITRARRSSVHSGGNVSYMNMGEIASVFGNGQSYLFGSASTVQFAMYRKDVQAKAADKMDFWANVWSQAPGESFDRSAYDPERPVWRLEFRFHHSVLADFGRGMAQDMDYGFSFQSAVWAGLRGVCGHLQGLWAYGLNSFRSERRVSARGARYYAPMWQFLLDDVRWSCPDGDFAYRRVKKTPGVGNEKNLMLALGNLLSVYARNGFNATRAYACIKASGIYDDLYNYFEKRAYFRLQCFQESDIYQFVEKALNLRVLQGRAA
;
A
#
# COMPACT_ATOMS: atom_id res chain seq x y z
N MET A 1 26.94 0.23 6.48
CA MET A 1 26.10 1.41 6.86
C MET A 1 25.50 1.37 8.27
N HIS A 2 24.73 0.36 8.71
CA HIS A 2 24.15 0.37 10.08
C HIS A 2 25.20 0.21 11.20
N ALA A 3 26.26 -0.57 10.93
CA ALA A 3 27.42 -0.66 11.81
C ALA A 3 28.20 0.68 11.86
N GLU A 4 28.36 1.35 10.72
CA GLU A 4 29.06 2.65 10.63
C GLU A 4 28.29 3.78 11.31
N LEU A 5 26.96 3.80 11.19
CA LEU A 5 26.11 4.75 11.94
C LEU A 5 26.14 4.48 13.44
N GLY A 6 26.23 3.21 13.86
CA GLY A 6 26.44 2.84 15.27
C GLY A 6 27.80 3.29 15.79
N VAL A 7 28.86 3.16 14.99
CA VAL A 7 30.21 3.64 15.31
C VAL A 7 30.25 5.15 15.40
N LEU A 8 29.68 5.86 14.42
CA LEU A 8 29.58 7.33 14.43
C LEU A 8 28.74 7.82 15.61
N ALA A 9 27.62 7.17 15.90
CA ALA A 9 26.80 7.50 17.07
C ALA A 9 27.59 7.31 18.37
N GLY A 10 28.39 6.24 18.48
CA GLY A 10 29.28 6.01 19.64
C GLY A 10 30.38 7.06 19.81
N CYS A 11 30.72 7.83 18.77
CA CYS A 11 31.66 8.95 18.87
C CYS A 11 31.03 10.21 19.49
N PHE A 12 29.71 10.37 19.43
CA PHE A 12 29.00 11.59 19.85
C PHE A 12 27.99 11.37 20.98
N LEU A 13 27.54 10.13 21.17
CA LEU A 13 26.50 9.75 22.12
C LEU A 13 27.06 8.68 23.05
N GLU A 14 27.03 8.94 24.36
CA GLU A 14 27.51 7.99 25.37
C GLU A 14 26.69 6.69 25.39
N ARG A 15 25.40 6.77 25.01
CA ARG A 15 24.45 5.64 24.95
C ARG A 15 23.38 5.85 23.87
N ALA A 16 23.76 5.69 22.60
CA ALA A 16 22.78 5.69 21.51
C ALA A 16 21.86 4.45 21.60
N VAL A 17 20.56 4.66 21.79
CA VAL A 17 19.55 3.60 21.82
C VAL A 17 18.50 3.87 20.73
N PRO A 18 18.07 2.86 19.95
CA PRO A 18 17.02 3.06 18.96
C PRO A 18 15.70 3.51 19.60
N SER A 19 14.97 4.42 18.93
CA SER A 19 13.75 5.06 19.46
C SER A 19 12.45 4.25 19.22
N GLY A 20 12.56 2.97 18.90
CA GLY A 20 11.40 2.12 18.56
C GLY A 20 11.00 2.20 17.08
N VAL A 21 10.32 1.16 16.60
CA VAL A 21 9.76 1.11 15.25
C VAL A 21 8.26 0.85 15.30
N ALA A 22 7.51 1.42 14.37
CA ALA A 22 6.11 1.07 14.16
C ALA A 22 5.99 0.18 12.92
N VAL A 23 5.14 -0.83 12.97
CA VAL A 23 4.98 -1.81 11.88
C VAL A 23 3.55 -1.78 11.38
N HIS A 24 3.39 -1.68 10.05
CA HIS A 24 2.11 -1.81 9.38
C HIS A 24 2.17 -3.01 8.44
N LEU A 25 1.35 -4.03 8.70
CA LEU A 25 1.22 -5.22 7.87
C LEU A 25 -0.08 -5.14 7.08
N CYS A 26 0.00 -5.24 5.75
CA CYS A 26 -1.15 -5.08 4.86
C CYS A 26 -1.27 -6.23 3.86
N VAL A 27 -2.48 -6.76 3.68
CA VAL A 27 -2.81 -7.70 2.61
C VAL A 27 -3.95 -7.13 1.79
N ASP A 28 -3.80 -7.15 0.47
CA ASP A 28 -4.84 -6.77 -0.49
C ASP A 28 -5.48 -8.02 -1.07
N VAL A 29 -6.81 -8.01 -1.18
CA VAL A 29 -7.59 -9.17 -1.65
C VAL A 29 -8.64 -8.73 -2.66
N GLN A 30 -8.84 -9.55 -3.69
CA GLN A 30 -9.93 -9.42 -4.65
C GLN A 30 -10.81 -10.67 -4.59
N GLY A 31 -12.09 -10.50 -4.90
CA GLY A 31 -13.07 -11.60 -4.92
C GLY A 31 -13.57 -12.04 -3.56
N TRP A 32 -13.18 -11.34 -2.50
CA TRP A 32 -13.76 -11.45 -1.17
C TRP A 32 -14.28 -10.09 -0.72
N GLU A 33 -15.42 -10.10 -0.02
CA GLU A 33 -15.99 -8.92 0.62
C GLU A 33 -16.38 -9.26 2.06
N PRO A 34 -16.27 -8.30 3.00
CA PRO A 34 -16.72 -8.52 4.36
C PRO A 34 -18.22 -8.74 4.42
N ALA A 35 -18.66 -9.62 5.31
CA ALA A 35 -20.07 -9.84 5.56
C ALA A 35 -20.72 -8.55 6.13
N LYS A 36 -22.02 -8.36 5.89
CA LYS A 36 -22.74 -7.16 6.36
C LYS A 36 -22.69 -7.01 7.88
N ASP A 37 -22.69 -8.13 8.59
CA ASP A 37 -22.58 -8.26 10.05
C ASP A 37 -21.13 -8.42 10.54
N PHE A 38 -20.13 -8.11 9.70
CA PHE A 38 -18.72 -8.26 10.05
C PHE A 38 -18.34 -7.52 11.33
N GLN A 39 -18.83 -6.28 11.50
CA GLN A 39 -18.56 -5.49 12.70
C GLN A 39 -19.09 -6.17 13.97
N ASP A 40 -20.28 -6.75 13.89
CA ASP A 40 -20.94 -7.36 15.04
C ASP A 40 -20.28 -8.68 15.43
N THR A 41 -19.85 -9.44 14.43
CA THR A 41 -19.22 -10.76 14.56
C THR A 41 -17.73 -10.72 14.88
N LEU A 42 -17.04 -9.59 14.68
CA LEU A 42 -15.61 -9.46 14.97
C LEU A 42 -15.33 -9.42 16.47
N ILE A 43 -14.68 -10.45 17.00
CA ILE A 43 -14.28 -10.53 18.40
C ILE A 43 -12.98 -9.75 18.62
N THR A 44 -13.03 -8.72 19.46
CA THR A 44 -11.86 -7.91 19.80
C THR A 44 -11.97 -7.37 21.23
N ARG A 45 -10.83 -7.14 21.87
CA ARG A 45 -10.74 -6.45 23.17
C ARG A 45 -10.84 -4.92 23.03
N ALA A 46 -10.67 -4.38 21.81
CA ALA A 46 -10.80 -2.95 21.58
C ALA A 46 -12.25 -2.50 21.88
N ARG A 47 -12.41 -1.41 22.62
CA ARG A 47 -13.73 -0.83 22.91
C ARG A 47 -14.43 -0.48 21.58
N ARG A 48 -15.64 -1.02 21.39
CA ARG A 48 -16.51 -0.71 20.25
C ARG A 48 -17.22 0.62 20.53
N SER A 49 -17.09 1.59 19.62
CA SER A 49 -17.89 2.82 19.64
C SER A 49 -18.36 3.11 18.22
N SER A 50 -19.62 2.78 17.92
CA SER A 50 -20.21 2.94 16.59
C SER A 50 -20.42 4.42 16.28
N VAL A 51 -19.47 5.04 15.57
CA VAL A 51 -19.71 6.35 14.94
C VAL A 51 -20.39 6.09 13.60
N HIS A 52 -21.70 6.33 13.57
CA HIS A 52 -22.47 6.39 12.32
C HIS A 52 -22.28 7.79 11.74
N SER A 53 -21.57 7.92 10.63
CA SER A 53 -21.56 9.16 9.86
C SER A 53 -21.65 8.84 8.37
N GLY A 54 -22.82 9.16 7.81
CA GLY A 54 -22.99 9.28 6.37
C GLY A 54 -22.18 10.48 5.88
N GLY A 55 -21.20 10.23 5.03
CA GLY A 55 -20.31 11.25 4.49
C GLY A 55 -19.01 10.60 4.02
N ASN A 56 -18.50 11.08 2.89
CA ASN A 56 -17.39 10.52 2.10
C ASN A 56 -16.20 9.98 2.92
N VAL A 57 -15.54 8.96 2.34
CA VAL A 57 -14.29 8.33 2.78
C VAL A 57 -13.33 9.37 3.34
N SER A 58 -13.37 9.54 4.65
CA SER A 58 -12.54 10.51 5.36
C SER A 58 -11.24 9.84 5.74
N TYR A 59 -10.13 10.48 5.38
CA TYR A 59 -8.77 10.02 5.58
C TYR A 59 -8.58 9.56 7.03
N MET A 60 -8.24 8.27 7.20
CA MET A 60 -8.10 7.62 8.50
C MET A 60 -7.01 8.27 9.35
N ASN A 61 -7.43 9.24 10.15
CA ASN A 61 -6.66 9.86 11.22
C ASN A 61 -7.60 10.12 12.40
N MET A 62 -8.13 9.04 12.99
CA MET A 62 -8.84 9.09 14.27
C MET A 62 -8.14 8.15 15.25
N GLY A 63 -7.65 8.73 16.34
CA GLY A 63 -7.20 7.99 17.50
C GLY A 63 -8.42 7.34 18.19
N GLU A 64 -8.31 6.06 18.49
CA GLU A 64 -9.12 5.38 19.51
C GLU A 64 -10.60 5.09 19.21
N ILE A 65 -11.01 4.71 18.00
CA ILE A 65 -12.45 4.44 17.76
C ILE A 65 -12.65 3.32 16.73
N ALA A 66 -13.65 2.45 17.01
CA ALA A 66 -14.11 1.48 16.03
C ALA A 66 -15.16 2.09 15.07
N SER A 67 -14.75 2.63 13.93
CA SER A 67 -15.62 3.39 13.03
C SER A 67 -15.96 2.63 11.73
N VAL A 68 -17.21 2.77 11.26
CA VAL A 68 -17.61 2.37 9.90
C VAL A 68 -17.86 3.60 9.05
N PHE A 69 -17.17 3.68 7.92
CA PHE A 69 -17.33 4.77 6.96
C PHE A 69 -17.87 4.24 5.63
N GLY A 70 -18.77 5.02 5.00
CA GLY A 70 -19.27 4.76 3.65
C GLY A 70 -20.01 3.43 3.47
N ASN A 71 -21.15 3.24 4.14
CA ASN A 71 -22.05 2.08 3.95
C ASN A 71 -21.33 0.71 3.98
N GLY A 72 -20.40 0.53 4.93
CA GLY A 72 -19.62 -0.71 5.07
C GLY A 72 -18.35 -0.79 4.22
N GLN A 73 -17.89 0.30 3.59
CA GLN A 73 -16.67 0.30 2.76
C GLN A 73 -15.37 0.46 3.54
N SER A 74 -15.43 0.76 4.83
CA SER A 74 -14.26 0.92 5.70
C SER A 74 -14.63 0.60 7.14
N TYR A 75 -13.76 -0.15 7.82
CA TYR A 75 -13.84 -0.56 9.21
C TYR A 75 -12.52 -0.24 9.88
N LEU A 76 -12.57 0.33 11.08
CA LEU A 76 -11.41 0.56 11.92
C LEU A 76 -11.70 -0.04 13.30
N PHE A 77 -10.71 -0.60 13.97
CA PHE A 77 -10.83 -1.13 15.33
C PHE A 77 -9.52 -0.89 16.09
N GLY A 78 -9.60 -0.44 17.34
CA GLY A 78 -8.42 -0.17 18.17
C GLY A 78 -7.77 1.18 17.92
N SER A 79 -6.70 1.45 18.68
CA SER A 79 -6.03 2.76 18.71
C SER A 79 -4.72 2.79 17.93
N ALA A 80 -4.43 3.93 17.31
CA ALA A 80 -3.12 4.23 16.74
C ALA A 80 -1.97 4.19 17.77
N SER A 81 -2.24 4.36 19.07
CA SER A 81 -1.26 4.23 20.16
C SER A 81 -1.02 2.78 20.61
N THR A 82 -1.77 1.82 20.07
CA THR A 82 -1.74 0.40 20.47
C THR A 82 -1.64 -0.53 19.24
N VAL A 83 -2.46 -1.58 19.18
CA VAL A 83 -2.69 -2.36 17.96
C VAL A 83 -4.00 -1.90 17.34
N GLN A 84 -3.94 -1.51 16.07
CA GLN A 84 -5.10 -1.08 15.29
C GLN A 84 -5.30 -2.00 14.09
N PHE A 85 -6.53 -2.41 13.86
CA PHE A 85 -6.95 -3.15 12.68
C PHE A 85 -7.81 -2.24 11.81
N ALA A 86 -7.50 -2.17 10.52
CA ALA A 86 -8.29 -1.47 9.52
C ALA A 86 -8.61 -2.41 8.36
N MET A 87 -9.84 -2.32 7.86
CA MET A 87 -10.26 -3.03 6.67
C MET A 87 -11.07 -2.10 5.77
N TYR A 88 -10.66 -1.91 4.52
CA TYR A 88 -11.29 -0.89 3.68
C TYR A 88 -11.14 -1.17 2.18
N ARG A 89 -12.01 -0.52 1.39
CA ARG A 89 -11.94 -0.46 -0.07
C ARG A 89 -10.71 0.29 -0.53
N LYS A 90 -9.66 -0.47 -0.86
CA LYS A 90 -8.35 0.08 -1.21
C LYS A 90 -8.34 0.69 -2.60
N ASP A 91 -9.11 0.14 -3.53
CA ASP A 91 -9.36 0.69 -4.85
C ASP A 91 -9.99 2.10 -4.79
N VAL A 92 -11.04 2.27 -3.97
CA VAL A 92 -11.69 3.56 -3.75
C VAL A 92 -10.70 4.55 -3.11
N GLN A 93 -9.97 4.10 -2.10
CA GLN A 93 -8.96 4.92 -1.43
C GLN A 93 -7.80 5.31 -2.37
N ALA A 94 -7.34 4.40 -3.22
CA ALA A 94 -6.27 4.63 -4.19
C ALA A 94 -6.70 5.63 -5.26
N LYS A 95 -7.95 5.53 -5.75
CA LYS A 95 -8.54 6.49 -6.69
C LYS A 95 -8.67 7.88 -6.06
N ALA A 96 -9.16 7.97 -4.83
CA ALA A 96 -9.28 9.24 -4.10
C ALA A 96 -7.93 9.89 -3.80
N ALA A 97 -6.89 9.07 -3.56
CA ALA A 97 -5.54 9.53 -3.30
C ALA A 97 -4.68 9.74 -4.57
N ASP A 98 -5.28 9.60 -5.76
CA ASP A 98 -4.62 9.71 -7.07
C ASP A 98 -3.40 8.78 -7.22
N LYS A 99 -3.53 7.55 -6.71
CA LYS A 99 -2.49 6.50 -6.70
C LYS A 99 -2.95 5.21 -7.38
N MET A 100 -4.03 5.27 -8.16
CA MET A 100 -4.60 4.07 -8.77
C MET A 100 -3.60 3.39 -9.71
N ASP A 101 -2.87 4.13 -10.54
CA ASP A 101 -1.88 3.55 -11.46
C ASP A 101 -0.75 2.82 -10.72
N PHE A 102 -0.28 3.40 -9.61
CA PHE A 102 0.71 2.77 -8.75
C PHE A 102 0.18 1.46 -8.16
N TRP A 103 -1.02 1.48 -7.58
CA TRP A 103 -1.59 0.29 -6.95
C TRP A 103 -2.00 -0.77 -7.96
N ALA A 104 -2.57 -0.39 -9.10
CA ALA A 104 -2.86 -1.29 -10.20
C ALA A 104 -1.60 -2.02 -10.70
N ASN A 105 -0.47 -1.30 -10.79
CA ASN A 105 0.81 -1.91 -11.11
C ASN A 105 1.25 -2.91 -10.02
N VAL A 106 1.15 -2.54 -8.73
CA VAL A 106 1.47 -3.45 -7.61
C VAL A 106 0.58 -4.71 -7.65
N TRP A 107 -0.73 -4.56 -7.82
CA TRP A 107 -1.66 -5.69 -7.88
C TRP A 107 -1.46 -6.57 -9.10
N SER A 108 -1.08 -5.99 -10.23
CA SER A 108 -0.78 -6.75 -11.45
C SER A 108 0.43 -7.68 -11.35
N GLN A 109 1.25 -7.54 -10.30
CA GLN A 109 2.35 -8.46 -10.02
C GLN A 109 1.89 -9.74 -9.31
N ALA A 110 0.66 -9.79 -8.79
CA ALA A 110 0.13 -11.00 -8.19
C ALA A 110 -0.10 -12.06 -9.28
N PRO A 111 0.54 -13.24 -9.19
CA PRO A 111 0.37 -14.28 -10.21
C PRO A 111 -1.04 -14.86 -10.16
N GLY A 112 -1.66 -15.02 -11.33
CA GLY A 112 -2.96 -15.66 -11.52
C GLY A 112 -2.88 -17.19 -11.56
N GLU A 113 -3.99 -17.83 -11.92
CA GLU A 113 -4.06 -19.30 -12.08
C GLU A 113 -3.04 -19.83 -13.11
N SER A 114 -2.71 -19.00 -14.10
CA SER A 114 -1.63 -19.23 -15.03
C SER A 114 -0.52 -18.19 -14.78
N PHE A 115 0.73 -18.64 -14.69
CA PHE A 115 1.88 -17.77 -14.36
C PHE A 115 2.13 -16.64 -15.38
N ASP A 116 1.54 -16.72 -16.57
CA ASP A 116 1.59 -15.72 -17.64
C ASP A 116 0.54 -14.60 -17.48
N ARG A 117 -0.40 -14.74 -16.54
CA ARG A 117 -1.49 -13.78 -16.31
C ARG A 117 -1.51 -13.32 -14.87
N SER A 118 -1.82 -12.03 -14.71
CA SER A 118 -2.07 -11.42 -13.41
C SER A 118 -3.38 -11.92 -12.80
N ALA A 119 -3.41 -12.17 -11.49
CA ALA A 119 -4.64 -12.42 -10.74
C ALA A 119 -5.53 -11.18 -10.61
N TYR A 120 -4.94 -9.99 -10.75
CA TYR A 120 -5.62 -8.72 -10.60
C TYR A 120 -6.55 -8.43 -11.78
N ASP A 121 -7.81 -8.15 -11.45
CA ASP A 121 -8.86 -7.70 -12.36
C ASP A 121 -9.24 -6.23 -12.05
N PRO A 122 -9.00 -5.28 -12.96
CA PRO A 122 -9.32 -3.87 -12.75
C PRO A 122 -10.78 -3.56 -12.44
N GLU A 123 -11.71 -4.41 -12.88
CA GLU A 123 -13.16 -4.21 -12.71
C GLU A 123 -13.67 -4.73 -11.35
N ARG A 124 -12.83 -5.45 -10.60
CA ARG A 124 -13.21 -6.04 -9.31
C ARG A 124 -12.73 -5.21 -8.12
N PRO A 125 -13.52 -5.13 -7.04
CA PRO A 125 -13.15 -4.38 -5.86
C PRO A 125 -11.93 -4.98 -5.18
N VAL A 126 -11.02 -4.12 -4.69
CA VAL A 126 -9.87 -4.52 -3.88
C VAL A 126 -10.09 -4.10 -2.43
N TRP A 127 -10.06 -5.06 -1.53
CA TRP A 127 -10.11 -4.83 -0.09
C TRP A 127 -8.71 -4.94 0.51
N ARG A 128 -8.36 -4.01 1.41
CA ARG A 128 -7.14 -4.12 2.22
C ARG A 128 -7.50 -4.49 3.64
N LEU A 129 -6.78 -5.44 4.20
CA LEU A 129 -6.69 -5.70 5.64
C LEU A 129 -5.34 -5.17 6.13
N GLU A 130 -5.34 -4.32 7.16
CA GLU A 130 -4.16 -3.64 7.67
C GLU A 130 -4.08 -3.75 9.19
N PHE A 131 -2.99 -4.31 9.72
CA PHE A 131 -2.66 -4.27 11.15
C PHE A 131 -1.54 -3.28 11.39
N ARG A 132 -1.73 -2.40 12.37
CA ARG A 132 -0.76 -1.39 12.78
C ARG A 132 -0.33 -1.65 14.21
N PHE A 133 0.97 -1.78 14.41
CA PHE A 133 1.62 -1.97 15.70
C PHE A 133 2.39 -0.71 16.04
N HIS A 134 1.94 -0.01 17.07
CA HIS A 134 2.68 1.11 17.62
C HIS A 134 3.98 0.63 18.28
N HIS A 135 5.02 1.48 18.28
CA HIS A 135 6.33 1.12 18.82
C HIS A 135 6.30 0.76 20.31
N SER A 136 5.36 1.32 21.08
CA SER A 136 5.15 0.94 22.49
C SER A 136 4.71 -0.52 22.65
N VAL A 137 3.87 -1.02 21.74
CA VAL A 137 3.42 -2.42 21.75
C VAL A 137 4.57 -3.37 21.43
N LEU A 138 5.44 -2.99 20.48
CA LEU A 138 6.63 -3.79 20.20
C LEU A 138 7.59 -3.82 21.39
N ALA A 139 7.72 -2.71 22.11
CA ALA A 139 8.47 -2.66 23.37
C ALA A 139 7.81 -3.54 24.47
N ASP A 140 6.48 -3.62 24.53
CA ASP A 140 5.77 -4.54 25.43
C ASP A 140 6.06 -6.01 25.09
N PHE A 141 6.09 -6.38 23.81
CA PHE A 141 6.51 -7.74 23.40
C PHE A 141 7.94 -8.04 23.85
N GLY A 142 8.86 -7.10 23.68
CA GLY A 142 10.24 -7.24 24.17
C GLY A 142 10.33 -7.43 25.68
N ARG A 143 9.55 -6.66 26.45
CA ARG A 143 9.47 -6.83 27.92
C ARG A 143 8.84 -8.16 28.32
N GLY A 144 7.75 -8.56 27.67
CA GLY A 144 7.04 -9.81 27.97
C GLY A 144 7.92 -11.03 27.72
N MET A 145 8.57 -11.12 26.55
CA MET A 145 9.50 -12.21 26.26
C MET A 145 10.68 -12.28 27.23
N ALA A 146 11.10 -11.14 27.76
CA ALA A 146 12.19 -11.07 28.73
C ALA A 146 11.82 -11.63 30.12
N GLN A 147 10.53 -11.73 30.44
CA GLN A 147 10.05 -12.30 31.71
C GLN A 147 10.10 -13.84 31.70
N ASP A 148 9.96 -14.45 30.53
CA ASP A 148 9.88 -15.91 30.36
C ASP A 148 11.24 -16.59 30.10
N MET A 149 12.35 -15.83 30.08
CA MET A 149 13.69 -16.35 29.79
C MET A 149 14.72 -15.86 30.81
N ASP A 150 15.56 -16.77 31.35
CA ASP A 150 16.64 -16.46 32.30
C ASP A 150 17.67 -15.44 31.76
N TYR A 151 17.79 -15.32 30.43
CA TYR A 151 18.64 -14.35 29.72
C TYR A 151 17.86 -13.22 29.02
N GLY A 152 16.58 -13.05 29.37
CA GLY A 152 15.63 -12.16 28.69
C GLY A 152 16.03 -10.68 28.66
N PHE A 153 16.85 -10.23 29.63
CA PHE A 153 17.32 -8.85 29.72
C PHE A 153 18.09 -8.39 28.46
N SER A 154 18.80 -9.30 27.79
CA SER A 154 19.55 -9.00 26.55
C SER A 154 18.65 -8.70 25.34
N PHE A 155 17.38 -9.13 25.39
CA PHE A 155 16.39 -8.91 24.33
C PHE A 155 15.48 -7.69 24.56
N GLN A 156 15.57 -7.04 25.73
CA GLN A 156 14.61 -6.03 26.19
C GLN A 156 14.55 -4.73 25.37
N SER A 157 15.56 -4.38 24.56
CA SER A 157 15.52 -3.12 23.80
C SER A 157 16.03 -3.20 22.36
N ALA A 158 17.09 -3.95 22.06
CA ALA A 158 17.73 -3.85 20.75
C ALA A 158 16.91 -4.48 19.61
N VAL A 159 16.31 -5.66 19.84
CA VAL A 159 15.60 -6.43 18.79
C VAL A 159 14.31 -5.72 18.39
N TRP A 160 13.52 -5.28 19.37
CA TRP A 160 12.21 -4.69 19.14
C TRP A 160 12.23 -3.18 18.82
N ALA A 161 13.36 -2.52 19.09
CA ALA A 161 13.54 -1.11 18.74
C ALA A 161 14.23 -0.88 17.39
N GLY A 162 14.73 -1.95 16.74
CA GLY A 162 15.42 -1.90 15.45
C GLY A 162 14.65 -2.60 14.33
N LEU A 163 14.72 -2.05 13.11
CA LEU A 163 14.05 -2.60 11.93
C LEU A 163 14.43 -4.08 11.67
N ARG A 164 15.74 -4.38 11.64
CA ARG A 164 16.25 -5.74 11.34
C ARG A 164 15.74 -6.77 12.35
N GLY A 165 15.68 -6.42 13.64
CA GLY A 165 15.18 -7.32 14.68
C GLY A 165 13.69 -7.61 14.52
N VAL A 166 12.89 -6.56 14.32
CA VAL A 166 11.44 -6.69 14.14
C VAL A 166 11.07 -7.43 12.86
N CYS A 167 11.86 -7.33 11.79
CA CYS A 167 11.64 -8.09 10.55
C CYS A 167 11.62 -9.62 10.76
N GLY A 168 12.34 -10.14 11.77
CA GLY A 168 12.30 -11.56 12.12
C GLY A 168 10.98 -12.02 12.76
N HIS A 169 10.13 -11.08 13.17
CA HIS A 169 8.90 -11.34 13.90
C HIS A 169 7.62 -10.98 13.15
N LEU A 170 7.71 -10.59 11.87
CA LEU A 170 6.53 -10.13 11.09
C LEU A 170 5.43 -11.20 11.03
N GLN A 171 5.78 -12.48 10.85
CA GLN A 171 4.79 -13.56 10.85
C GLN A 171 4.08 -13.72 12.20
N GLY A 172 4.81 -13.59 13.31
CA GLY A 172 4.25 -13.64 14.65
C GLY A 172 3.33 -12.45 14.94
N LEU A 173 3.73 -11.25 14.52
CA LEU A 173 2.90 -10.04 14.63
C LEU A 173 1.62 -10.19 13.80
N TRP A 174 1.71 -10.75 12.59
CA TRP A 174 0.54 -11.03 11.76
C TRP A 174 -0.45 -11.98 12.44
N ALA A 175 0.03 -13.12 12.94
CA ALA A 175 -0.80 -14.06 13.68
C ALA A 175 -1.40 -13.44 14.95
N TYR A 176 -0.63 -12.63 15.67
CA TYR A 176 -1.12 -11.90 16.84
C TYR A 176 -2.24 -10.92 16.48
N GLY A 177 -2.09 -10.18 15.38
CA GLY A 177 -3.12 -9.26 14.86
C GLY A 177 -4.43 -9.98 14.56
N LEU A 178 -4.37 -11.07 13.79
CA LEU A 178 -5.55 -11.89 13.45
C LEU A 178 -6.21 -12.54 14.67
N ASN A 179 -5.43 -12.90 15.69
CA ASN A 179 -5.94 -13.44 16.95
C ASN A 179 -6.55 -12.37 17.86
N SER A 180 -6.07 -11.12 17.78
CA SER A 180 -6.57 -9.98 18.55
C SER A 180 -7.86 -9.40 17.98
N PHE A 181 -8.04 -9.50 16.66
CA PHE A 181 -9.22 -9.08 15.92
C PHE A 181 -9.76 -10.29 15.17
N ARG A 182 -10.48 -11.15 15.89
CA ARG A 182 -10.82 -12.49 15.44
C ARG A 182 -12.22 -12.55 14.83
N SER A 183 -12.32 -12.97 13.58
CA SER A 183 -13.61 -13.29 12.97
C SER A 183 -13.90 -14.78 13.15
N GLU A 184 -14.99 -15.09 13.85
CA GLU A 184 -15.44 -16.47 14.07
C GLU A 184 -16.79 -16.74 13.41
N ARG A 185 -17.01 -17.98 12.99
CA ARG A 185 -18.33 -18.49 12.60
C ARG A 185 -18.76 -19.60 13.55
N ARG A 186 -20.04 -19.56 13.91
CA ARG A 186 -20.69 -20.66 14.63
C ARG A 186 -21.10 -21.73 13.62
N VAL A 187 -20.55 -22.93 13.75
CA VAL A 187 -20.76 -24.01 12.77
C VAL A 187 -21.72 -25.09 13.29
N SER A 188 -22.04 -25.12 14.60
CA SER A 188 -23.00 -26.09 15.14
C SER A 188 -23.92 -25.54 16.23
N ALA A 189 -25.07 -26.21 16.39
CA ALA A 189 -26.00 -25.98 17.48
C ALA A 189 -25.32 -26.09 18.86
N ARG A 190 -24.29 -26.95 18.99
CA ARG A 190 -23.49 -27.17 20.21
C ARG A 190 -22.50 -26.05 20.55
N GLY A 191 -22.46 -24.96 19.78
CA GLY A 191 -21.72 -23.75 20.15
C GLY A 191 -20.22 -23.75 19.82
N ALA A 192 -19.73 -24.73 19.06
CA ALA A 192 -18.36 -24.72 18.55
C ALA A 192 -18.14 -23.52 17.61
N ARG A 193 -17.05 -22.77 17.87
CA ARG A 193 -16.67 -21.59 17.09
C ARG A 193 -15.37 -21.90 16.35
N TYR A 194 -15.37 -21.60 15.06
CA TYR A 194 -14.21 -21.76 14.19
C TYR A 194 -13.85 -20.41 13.60
N TYR A 195 -12.60 -20.22 13.19
CA TYR A 195 -12.24 -19.05 12.40
C TYR A 195 -13.11 -18.97 11.14
N ALA A 196 -13.48 -17.76 10.75
CA ALA A 196 -14.06 -17.55 9.44
C ALA A 196 -13.06 -18.03 8.36
N PRO A 197 -13.51 -18.62 7.24
CA PRO A 197 -12.61 -19.16 6.22
C PRO A 197 -11.55 -18.17 5.74
N MET A 198 -11.93 -16.89 5.59
CA MET A 198 -10.99 -15.82 5.23
C MET A 198 -9.91 -15.61 6.29
N TRP A 199 -10.26 -15.67 7.58
CA TRP A 199 -9.28 -15.53 8.67
C TRP A 199 -8.33 -16.71 8.72
N GLN A 200 -8.84 -17.93 8.49
CA GLN A 200 -8.01 -19.12 8.41
C GLN A 200 -7.03 -19.04 7.23
N PHE A 201 -7.52 -18.66 6.04
CA PHE A 201 -6.69 -18.43 4.86
C PHE A 201 -5.58 -17.41 5.14
N LEU A 202 -5.92 -16.28 5.79
CA LEU A 202 -4.93 -15.26 6.13
C LEU A 202 -3.88 -15.75 7.14
N LEU A 203 -4.25 -16.63 8.08
CA LEU A 203 -3.30 -17.26 9.01
C LEU A 203 -2.37 -18.25 8.29
N ASP A 204 -2.95 -19.07 7.41
CA ASP A 204 -2.28 -20.23 6.83
C ASP A 204 -1.45 -19.88 5.61
N ASP A 205 -1.86 -18.96 4.76
CA ASP A 205 -1.24 -18.76 3.43
C ASP A 205 -0.39 -17.49 3.34
N VAL A 206 -0.71 -16.45 4.12
CA VAL A 206 0.08 -15.21 4.10
C VAL A 206 1.44 -15.47 4.75
N ARG A 207 2.50 -15.15 4.02
CA ARG A 207 3.88 -15.25 4.47
C ARG A 207 4.59 -13.91 4.37
N TRP A 208 5.23 -13.53 5.46
CA TRP A 208 6.07 -12.32 5.52
C TRP A 208 7.54 -12.71 5.44
N SER A 209 8.25 -12.13 4.48
CA SER A 209 9.71 -12.27 4.38
C SER A 209 10.39 -11.00 4.89
N CYS A 210 11.54 -11.19 5.55
CA CYS A 210 12.45 -10.07 5.78
C CYS A 210 13.01 -9.63 4.42
N PRO A 211 13.14 -8.31 4.15
CA PRO A 211 13.86 -7.87 2.97
C PRO A 211 15.32 -8.32 3.06
N ASP A 212 15.82 -8.92 1.98
CA ASP A 212 17.22 -9.29 1.85
C ASP A 212 18.06 -8.06 1.45
N GLY A 213 19.20 -7.85 2.13
CA GLY A 213 20.21 -6.84 1.78
C GLY A 213 20.40 -5.70 2.78
N ASP A 214 21.20 -4.71 2.36
CA ASP A 214 21.45 -3.46 3.08
C ASP A 214 20.50 -2.36 2.60
N PHE A 215 19.90 -1.65 3.56
CA PHE A 215 19.01 -0.53 3.26
C PHE A 215 19.82 0.75 3.03
N ALA A 216 19.62 1.37 1.87
CA ALA A 216 19.98 2.77 1.67
C ALA A 216 18.90 3.66 2.29
N TYR A 217 19.11 4.12 3.53
CA TYR A 217 18.17 4.99 4.23
C TYR A 217 18.17 6.40 3.63
N ARG A 218 17.41 6.60 2.54
CA ARG A 218 17.23 7.92 1.91
C ARG A 218 15.77 8.35 1.98
N ARG A 219 15.49 9.39 2.77
CA ARG A 219 14.20 10.08 2.72
C ARG A 219 14.12 10.93 1.45
N VAL A 220 13.52 10.41 0.39
CA VAL A 220 13.18 11.19 -0.81
C VAL A 220 11.85 11.88 -0.57
N LYS A 221 11.88 13.18 -0.24
CA LYS A 221 10.67 14.01 -0.21
C LYS A 221 10.18 14.18 -1.65
N LYS A 222 8.86 14.22 -1.87
CA LYS A 222 8.31 14.63 -3.18
C LYS A 222 8.86 16.02 -3.51
N THR A 223 9.69 16.11 -4.54
CA THR A 223 10.18 17.38 -5.07
C THR A 223 8.99 18.12 -5.68
N PRO A 224 8.87 19.45 -5.54
CA PRO A 224 7.86 20.22 -6.29
C PRO A 224 7.93 19.86 -7.78
N GLY A 225 6.79 19.50 -8.38
CA GLY A 225 6.70 18.99 -9.77
C GLY A 225 6.62 17.45 -9.90
N VAL A 226 7.06 16.68 -8.90
CA VAL A 226 6.94 15.21 -8.88
C VAL A 226 5.57 14.80 -8.34
N GLY A 227 4.80 14.07 -9.16
CA GLY A 227 3.35 13.86 -8.95
C GLY A 227 2.45 14.70 -9.87
N ASN A 228 3.03 15.49 -10.78
CA ASN A 228 2.28 16.22 -11.81
C ASN A 228 1.98 15.36 -13.05
N GLU A 229 2.24 14.05 -13.00
CA GLU A 229 2.16 13.16 -14.16
C GLU A 229 0.74 13.14 -14.75
N LYS A 230 -0.28 13.28 -13.90
CA LYS A 230 -1.67 13.39 -14.33
C LYS A 230 -1.95 14.65 -15.13
N ASN A 231 -1.51 15.81 -14.65
CA ASN A 231 -1.72 17.07 -15.38
C ASN A 231 -0.90 17.09 -16.67
N LEU A 232 0.32 16.52 -16.64
CA LEU A 232 1.13 16.32 -17.83
C LEU A 232 0.39 15.45 -18.87
N MET A 233 -0.12 14.29 -18.47
CA MET A 233 -0.84 13.39 -19.38
C MET A 233 -2.19 13.98 -19.85
N LEU A 234 -2.87 14.76 -19.01
CA LEU A 234 -4.07 15.52 -19.40
C LEU A 234 -3.74 16.62 -20.42
N ALA A 235 -2.68 17.39 -20.19
CA ALA A 235 -2.22 18.42 -21.11
C ALA A 235 -1.84 17.81 -22.47
N LEU A 236 -1.06 16.73 -22.46
CA LEU A 236 -0.70 15.98 -23.67
C LEU A 236 -1.95 15.44 -24.38
N GLY A 237 -2.90 14.86 -23.64
CA GLY A 237 -4.15 14.35 -24.20
C GLY A 237 -4.99 15.42 -24.88
N ASN A 238 -5.07 16.62 -24.28
CA ASN A 238 -5.76 17.78 -24.84
C ASN A 238 -5.05 18.31 -26.09
N LEU A 239 -3.72 18.44 -26.06
CA LEU A 239 -2.92 18.85 -27.21
C LEU A 239 -3.10 17.90 -28.39
N LEU A 240 -2.99 16.59 -28.16
CA LEU A 240 -3.20 15.58 -29.21
C LEU A 240 -4.60 15.63 -29.81
N SER A 241 -5.63 15.94 -29.02
CA SER A 241 -6.99 16.14 -29.51
C SER A 241 -7.11 17.38 -30.40
N VAL A 242 -6.45 18.49 -30.03
CA VAL A 242 -6.38 19.70 -30.85
C VAL A 242 -5.62 19.41 -32.15
N TYR A 243 -4.47 18.75 -32.07
CA TYR A 243 -3.64 18.40 -33.23
C TYR A 243 -4.39 17.47 -34.20
N ALA A 244 -5.11 16.47 -33.70
CA ALA A 244 -5.94 15.59 -34.52
C ALA A 244 -7.03 16.36 -35.28
N ARG A 245 -7.75 17.28 -34.61
CA ARG A 245 -8.78 18.11 -35.25
C ARG A 245 -8.22 19.04 -36.33
N ASN A 246 -6.99 19.50 -36.16
CA ASN A 246 -6.31 20.37 -37.12
C ASN A 246 -5.52 19.61 -38.20
N GLY A 247 -5.65 18.28 -38.28
CA GLY A 247 -5.03 17.46 -39.32
C GLY A 247 -3.50 17.38 -39.23
N PHE A 248 -2.93 17.47 -38.02
CA PHE A 248 -1.50 17.33 -37.83
C PHE A 248 -1.08 15.87 -38.07
N ASN A 249 0.08 15.66 -38.70
CA ASN A 249 0.73 14.36 -38.77
C ASN A 249 1.60 14.13 -37.51
N ALA A 250 2.00 12.88 -37.27
CA ALA A 250 2.75 12.49 -36.06
C ALA A 250 4.05 13.28 -35.88
N THR A 251 4.80 13.51 -36.97
CA THR A 251 6.05 14.28 -36.96
C THR A 251 5.83 15.74 -36.53
N ARG A 252 4.79 16.39 -37.07
CA ARG A 252 4.45 17.77 -36.70
C ARG A 252 3.94 17.87 -35.27
N ALA A 253 3.08 16.94 -34.85
CA ALA A 253 2.57 16.89 -33.48
C ALA A 253 3.70 16.69 -32.46
N TYR A 254 4.63 15.77 -32.75
CA TYR A 254 5.79 15.49 -31.91
C TYR A 254 6.73 16.70 -31.81
N ALA A 255 7.00 17.41 -32.92
CA ALA A 255 7.80 18.64 -32.91
C ALA A 255 7.15 19.74 -32.03
N CYS A 256 5.82 19.90 -32.10
CA CYS A 256 5.11 20.85 -31.24
C CYS A 256 5.17 20.44 -29.76
N ILE A 257 5.08 19.14 -29.45
CA ILE A 257 5.22 18.63 -28.08
C ILE A 257 6.61 18.94 -27.54
N LYS A 258 7.67 18.69 -28.33
CA LYS A 258 9.05 19.08 -27.97
C LYS A 258 9.18 20.56 -27.62
N ALA A 259 8.47 21.43 -28.36
CA ALA A 259 8.51 22.88 -28.14
C ALA A 259 7.55 23.41 -27.06
N SER A 260 6.65 22.58 -26.53
CA SER A 260 5.54 23.01 -25.65
C SER A 260 5.92 23.23 -24.17
N GLY A 261 7.18 22.99 -23.81
CA GLY A 261 7.67 23.06 -22.42
C GLY A 261 7.30 21.85 -21.55
N ILE A 262 6.47 20.91 -22.05
CA ILE A 262 6.11 19.68 -21.32
C ILE A 262 7.03 18.49 -21.64
N TYR A 263 7.94 18.65 -22.61
CA TYR A 263 8.71 17.54 -23.16
C TYR A 263 9.65 16.89 -22.15
N ASP A 264 10.35 17.71 -21.35
CA ASP A 264 11.29 17.19 -20.35
C ASP A 264 10.55 16.40 -19.26
N ASP A 265 9.38 16.88 -18.85
CA ASP A 265 8.50 16.17 -17.92
C ASP A 265 7.97 14.85 -18.54
N LEU A 266 7.66 14.86 -19.84
CA LEU A 266 7.25 13.67 -20.59
C LEU A 266 8.38 12.65 -20.71
N TYR A 267 9.59 13.10 -21.02
CA TYR A 267 10.77 12.26 -21.10
C TYR A 267 11.05 11.58 -19.76
N ASN A 268 11.09 12.38 -18.67
CA ASN A 268 11.26 11.89 -17.32
C ASN A 268 10.16 10.90 -16.90
N TYR A 269 8.92 11.12 -17.35
CA TYR A 269 7.80 10.21 -17.09
C TYR A 269 8.01 8.84 -17.74
N PHE A 270 8.34 8.81 -19.03
CA PHE A 270 8.56 7.56 -19.76
C PHE A 270 9.81 6.82 -19.28
N GLU A 271 10.90 7.54 -19.02
CA GLU A 271 12.14 6.97 -18.48
C GLU A 271 11.92 6.27 -17.13
N LYS A 272 11.27 6.96 -16.17
CA LYS A 272 10.93 6.37 -14.86
C LYS A 272 10.07 5.12 -15.02
N ARG A 273 9.09 5.17 -15.91
CA ARG A 273 8.18 4.04 -16.15
C ARG A 273 8.90 2.84 -16.76
N ALA A 274 9.85 3.05 -17.65
CA ALA A 274 10.69 1.99 -18.21
C ALA A 274 11.63 1.41 -17.15
N TYR A 275 12.24 2.25 -16.32
CA TYR A 275 13.08 1.81 -15.19
C TYR A 275 12.32 0.89 -14.22
N PHE A 276 11.09 1.27 -13.84
CA PHE A 276 10.22 0.43 -13.00
C PHE A 276 9.88 -0.93 -13.62
N ARG A 277 9.96 -1.05 -14.96
CA ARG A 277 9.67 -2.28 -15.71
C ARG A 277 10.93 -3.03 -16.12
N LEU A 278 12.12 -2.56 -15.72
CA LEU A 278 13.42 -3.09 -16.16
C LEU A 278 13.55 -3.10 -17.71
N GLN A 279 12.95 -2.11 -18.38
CA GLN A 279 12.97 -1.97 -19.83
C GLN A 279 13.97 -0.88 -20.26
N CYS A 280 14.56 -1.06 -21.45
CA CYS A 280 15.32 0.00 -22.10
C CYS A 280 14.36 1.06 -22.65
N PHE A 281 14.59 2.31 -22.27
CA PHE A 281 13.86 3.46 -22.82
C PHE A 281 14.65 4.08 -23.95
N GLN A 282 13.97 4.43 -25.04
CA GLN A 282 14.50 5.21 -26.14
C GLN A 282 13.58 6.39 -26.44
N GLU A 283 14.15 7.48 -26.96
CA GLU A 283 13.36 8.66 -27.34
C GLU A 283 12.28 8.32 -28.40
N SER A 284 12.54 7.31 -29.24
CA SER A 284 11.57 6.78 -30.20
C SER A 284 10.30 6.24 -29.56
N ASP A 285 10.31 5.82 -28.30
CA ASP A 285 9.13 5.32 -27.59
C ASP A 285 8.09 6.43 -27.38
N ILE A 286 8.54 7.67 -27.15
CA ILE A 286 7.63 8.83 -27.04
C ILE A 286 7.02 9.12 -28.40
N TYR A 287 7.81 9.06 -29.48
CA TYR A 287 7.31 9.28 -30.83
C TYR A 287 6.24 8.24 -31.20
N GLN A 288 6.51 6.95 -30.97
CA GLN A 288 5.56 5.87 -31.22
C GLN A 288 4.27 6.03 -30.38
N PHE A 289 4.41 6.48 -29.13
CA PHE A 289 3.26 6.79 -28.30
C PHE A 289 2.40 7.92 -28.90
N VAL A 290 3.03 9.02 -29.30
CA VAL A 290 2.35 10.18 -29.93
C VAL A 290 1.66 9.76 -31.22
N GLU A 291 2.34 9.00 -32.09
CA GLU A 291 1.80 8.50 -33.34
C GLU A 291 0.55 7.64 -33.10
N LYS A 292 0.65 6.64 -32.23
CA LYS A 292 -0.48 5.75 -31.89
C LYS A 292 -1.65 6.53 -31.29
N ALA A 293 -1.37 7.44 -30.36
CA ALA A 293 -2.37 8.24 -29.67
C ALA A 293 -3.08 9.25 -30.60
N LEU A 294 -2.35 9.79 -31.58
CA LEU A 294 -2.89 10.69 -32.59
C LEU A 294 -3.78 9.93 -33.59
N ASN A 295 -3.31 8.78 -34.08
CA ASN A 295 -4.06 7.92 -35.01
C ASN A 295 -5.39 7.46 -34.40
N LEU A 296 -5.40 7.04 -33.13
CA LEU A 296 -6.63 6.68 -32.41
C LEU A 296 -7.66 7.82 -32.40
N ARG A 297 -7.22 9.05 -32.15
CA ARG A 297 -8.10 10.24 -32.11
C ARG A 297 -8.63 10.62 -33.48
N VAL A 298 -7.80 10.51 -34.53
CA VAL A 298 -8.23 10.76 -35.91
C VAL A 298 -9.28 9.74 -36.34
N LEU A 299 -9.12 8.46 -35.97
CA LEU A 299 -10.11 7.42 -36.26
C LEU A 299 -11.42 7.65 -35.51
N GLN A 300 -11.35 8.00 -34.22
CA GLN A 300 -12.54 8.31 -33.42
C GLN A 300 -13.28 9.57 -33.90
N GLY A 301 -12.55 10.61 -34.32
CA GLY A 301 -13.14 11.85 -34.85
C GLY A 301 -13.75 11.72 -36.25
N ARG A 302 -13.47 10.64 -36.97
CA ARG A 302 -14.13 10.31 -38.26
C ARG A 302 -15.35 9.39 -38.10
N ALA A 303 -15.50 8.77 -36.94
CA ALA A 303 -16.62 7.88 -36.61
C ALA A 303 -17.77 8.61 -35.87
N ALA A 304 -17.61 9.90 -35.58
CA ALA A 304 -18.59 10.81 -34.99
C ALA A 304 -18.97 11.90 -35.99
#